data_AF-A0A2P6MRP0-F1
#
_entry.id   AF-A0A2P6MRP0-F1
#
_cell.length_a   1.000
_cell.length_b   1.000
_cell.length_c   1.000
_cell.angle_alpha   90.00
_cell.angle_beta   90.00
_cell.angle_gamma   90.00
#
_symmetry.space_group_name_H-M   'P 1'
#
loop_
_entity.id
_entity.type
_entity.pdbx_description
1 polymer ?
#
loop_
_entity_poly.entity_id
_entity_poly.type
_entity_poly.pdbx_seq_one_letter_code
_entity_poly.pdbx_strand_id
1 'polypeptide(L)'
;MTQWWSSAYNDIVSQLPQSIVDCLKLRIQNTKIRGKKCELNEESDNLKGLFEEASYNNKKQCMKMNIKRYEEMLQDLIEEKEKEYKAEMKRVQIECKNKTMSLAVQLEDTQKELENKIKFIRKQMIVIQAFNERFGQLGLKTEKQTPYHH
;
A
#
# COMPACT_ATOMS: atom_id res chain seq x y z
N MET A 1 32.63 -18.86 -56.72
CA MET A 1 31.25 -18.64 -57.21
C MET A 1 30.50 -17.82 -56.17
N THR A 2 30.01 -16.65 -56.54
CA THR A 2 29.17 -15.81 -55.68
C THR A 2 27.80 -16.48 -55.56
N GLN A 3 27.35 -16.80 -54.35
CA GLN A 3 26.01 -17.35 -54.12
C GLN A 3 24.96 -16.30 -54.51
N TRP A 4 23.92 -16.69 -55.28
CA TRP A 4 22.87 -15.78 -55.77
C TRP A 4 21.66 -15.69 -54.82
N TRP A 5 21.74 -16.39 -53.70
CA TRP A 5 20.73 -16.43 -52.64
C TRP A 5 21.41 -16.24 -51.28
N SER A 6 20.65 -15.79 -50.28
CA SER A 6 21.17 -15.57 -48.93
C SER A 6 21.55 -16.89 -48.25
N SER A 7 22.62 -16.87 -47.44
CA SER A 7 23.10 -18.06 -46.71
C SER A 7 22.04 -18.67 -45.79
N ALA A 8 21.05 -17.88 -45.36
CA ALA A 8 19.91 -18.33 -44.57
C ALA A 8 19.02 -19.37 -45.29
N TYR A 9 19.09 -19.46 -46.63
CA TYR A 9 18.31 -20.41 -47.43
C TYR A 9 19.12 -21.61 -47.89
N ASN A 10 20.40 -21.73 -47.50
CA ASN A 10 21.29 -22.78 -47.98
C ASN A 10 20.73 -24.18 -47.74
N ASP A 11 20.16 -24.44 -46.57
CA ASP A 11 19.64 -25.76 -46.22
C ASP A 11 18.46 -26.17 -47.10
N ILE A 12 17.62 -25.22 -47.49
CA ILE A 12 16.45 -25.46 -48.34
C ILE A 12 16.88 -25.61 -49.80
N VAL A 13 17.74 -24.70 -50.29
CA VAL A 13 18.21 -24.71 -51.68
C VAL A 13 19.04 -25.95 -51.98
N SER A 14 19.84 -26.42 -51.02
CA SER A 14 20.68 -27.62 -51.18
C SER A 14 19.87 -28.92 -51.27
N GLN A 15 18.61 -28.91 -50.82
CA GLN A 15 17.71 -30.07 -50.90
C GLN A 15 16.94 -30.13 -52.22
N LEU A 16 16.98 -29.08 -53.06
CA LEU A 16 16.22 -29.02 -54.30
C LEU A 16 17.00 -29.63 -55.47
N PRO A 17 16.32 -30.36 -56.39
CA PRO A 17 16.91 -30.77 -57.66
C PRO A 17 17.45 -29.56 -58.45
N GLN A 18 18.61 -29.72 -59.07
CA GLN A 18 19.29 -28.62 -59.78
C GLN A 18 18.43 -27.97 -60.87
N SER A 19 17.60 -28.76 -61.58
CA SER A 19 16.68 -28.24 -62.60
C SER A 19 15.64 -27.26 -62.05
N ILE A 20 15.20 -27.47 -60.81
CA ILE A 20 14.29 -26.57 -60.10
C ILE A 20 15.04 -25.31 -59.68
N VAL A 21 16.25 -25.47 -59.14
CA VAL A 21 17.13 -24.34 -58.77
C VAL A 21 17.39 -23.43 -59.98
N ASP A 22 17.69 -24.00 -61.14
CA ASP A 22 17.96 -23.26 -62.38
C ASP A 22 16.71 -22.56 -62.90
N CYS A 23 15.55 -23.23 -62.85
CA CYS A 23 14.26 -22.64 -63.22
C CYS A 23 13.89 -21.45 -62.33
N LEU A 24 14.08 -21.58 -61.01
CA LEU A 24 13.85 -20.50 -60.04
C LEU A 24 14.78 -19.32 -60.30
N LYS A 25 16.07 -19.59 -60.54
CA LYS A 25 17.06 -18.55 -60.88
C LYS A 25 16.63 -17.74 -62.10
N LEU A 26 16.20 -18.42 -63.17
CA LEU A 26 15.72 -17.78 -64.40
C LEU A 26 14.45 -16.94 -64.17
N ARG A 27 13.46 -17.48 -63.45
CA ARG A 27 12.22 -16.75 -63.16
C ARG A 27 12.49 -15.49 -62.37
N ILE A 28 13.32 -15.58 -61.34
CA ILE A 28 13.62 -14.44 -60.47
C ILE A 28 14.41 -13.36 -61.23
N GLN A 29 15.45 -13.75 -61.98
CA GLN A 29 16.22 -12.81 -62.81
C GLN A 29 15.37 -12.10 -63.87
N ASN A 30 14.28 -12.71 -64.33
CA ASN A 30 13.38 -12.12 -65.32
C ASN A 30 12.18 -11.38 -64.71
N THR A 31 11.99 -11.47 -63.39
CA THR A 31 10.89 -10.78 -62.71
C THR A 31 11.21 -9.29 -62.66
N LYS A 32 10.26 -8.47 -63.11
CA LYS A 32 10.32 -7.01 -62.98
C LYS A 32 9.38 -6.54 -61.91
N ILE A 33 9.88 -5.78 -60.93
CA ILE A 33 9.05 -5.09 -59.94
C ILE A 33 8.99 -3.62 -60.33
N ARG A 34 7.77 -3.10 -60.49
CA ARG A 34 7.53 -1.68 -60.86
C ARG A 34 8.30 -1.22 -62.12
N GLY A 35 8.47 -2.13 -63.10
CA GLY A 35 9.13 -1.86 -64.37
C GLY A 35 10.65 -2.02 -64.39
N LYS A 36 11.30 -2.22 -63.23
CA LYS A 36 12.75 -2.47 -63.11
C LYS A 36 13.04 -3.96 -62.93
N LYS A 37 14.13 -4.45 -63.53
CA LYS A 37 14.60 -5.83 -63.36
C LYS A 37 15.07 -5.98 -61.92
N CYS A 38 14.52 -6.96 -61.20
CA CYS A 38 14.82 -7.17 -59.78
C CYS A 38 16.28 -7.64 -59.61
N GLU A 39 17.07 -6.90 -58.84
CA GLU A 39 18.42 -7.31 -58.43
C GLU A 39 18.35 -7.94 -57.04
N LEU A 40 18.70 -9.24 -57.00
CA LEU A 40 18.45 -10.18 -55.90
C LEU A 40 19.15 -9.84 -54.57
N ASN A 41 20.09 -8.90 -54.55
CA ASN A 41 20.90 -8.55 -53.40
C ASN A 41 20.47 -7.21 -52.78
N GLU A 42 20.43 -6.12 -53.55
CA GLU A 42 20.18 -4.78 -53.00
C GLU A 42 18.72 -4.57 -52.58
N GLU A 43 17.73 -5.01 -53.37
CA GLU A 43 16.32 -4.81 -53.01
C GLU A 43 15.88 -5.71 -51.84
N SER A 44 16.43 -6.92 -51.73
CA SER A 44 16.14 -7.86 -50.64
C SER A 44 16.70 -7.39 -49.29
N ASP A 45 17.95 -6.90 -49.26
CA ASP A 45 18.57 -6.42 -48.03
C ASP A 45 17.88 -5.13 -47.53
N ASN A 46 17.48 -4.25 -48.45
CA ASN A 46 16.67 -3.06 -48.12
C ASN A 46 15.29 -3.43 -47.56
N LEU A 47 14.61 -4.43 -48.13
CA LEU A 47 13.32 -4.91 -47.61
C LEU A 47 13.45 -5.53 -46.22
N LYS A 48 14.52 -6.31 -45.98
CA LYS A 48 14.80 -6.89 -44.65
C LYS A 48 14.98 -5.81 -43.59
N GLY A 49 15.75 -4.77 -43.90
CA GLY A 49 15.93 -3.62 -43.00
C GLY A 49 14.60 -2.93 -42.65
N LEU A 50 13.71 -2.73 -43.64
CA LEU A 50 12.39 -2.12 -43.41
C LEU A 50 11.48 -2.98 -42.53
N PHE A 51 11.50 -4.31 -42.70
CA PHE A 51 10.72 -5.22 -41.84
C PHE A 51 11.25 -5.25 -40.40
N GLU A 52 12.57 -5.25 -40.22
CA GLU A 52 13.20 -5.20 -38.90
C GLU A 52 12.91 -3.87 -38.20
N GLU A 53 12.98 -2.75 -38.92
CA GLU A 53 12.65 -1.42 -38.40
C GLU A 53 11.16 -1.30 -38.05
N ALA A 54 10.25 -1.75 -38.91
CA ALA A 54 8.81 -1.75 -38.65
C ALA A 54 8.46 -2.66 -37.45
N SER A 55 9.06 -3.84 -37.37
CA SER A 55 8.91 -4.77 -36.24
C SER A 55 9.38 -4.15 -34.93
N TYR A 56 10.55 -3.52 -34.94
CA TYR A 56 11.10 -2.81 -33.78
C TYR A 56 10.19 -1.65 -33.34
N ASN A 57 9.74 -0.83 -34.29
CA ASN A 57 8.88 0.32 -34.01
C ASN A 57 7.51 -0.11 -33.45
N ASN A 58 6.91 -1.17 -34.00
CA ASN A 58 5.65 -1.72 -33.50
C ASN A 58 5.80 -2.27 -32.07
N LYS A 59 6.88 -3.02 -31.78
CA LYS A 59 7.16 -3.53 -30.43
C LYS A 59 7.35 -2.38 -29.43
N LYS A 60 8.10 -1.35 -29.83
CA LYS A 60 8.33 -0.14 -29.02
C LYS A 60 7.02 0.60 -28.72
N GLN A 61 6.14 0.75 -29.71
CA GLN A 61 4.85 1.41 -29.52
C GLN A 61 3.91 0.59 -28.62
N CYS A 62 3.88 -0.73 -28.79
CA CYS A 62 3.13 -1.63 -27.92
C CYS A 62 3.59 -1.53 -26.46
N MET A 63 4.91 -1.55 -26.21
CA MET A 63 5.46 -1.36 -24.86
C MET A 63 5.08 -0.02 -24.25
N LYS A 64 5.15 1.07 -25.03
CA LYS A 64 4.75 2.41 -24.56
C LYS A 64 3.29 2.46 -24.10
N MET A 65 2.37 1.88 -24.88
CA MET A 65 0.95 1.85 -24.50
C MET A 65 0.72 1.01 -23.24
N ASN A 66 1.40 -0.13 -23.11
CA ASN A 66 1.28 -0.96 -21.92
C ASN A 66 1.82 -0.27 -20.67
N ILE A 67 2.98 0.39 -20.76
CA ILE A 67 3.55 1.19 -19.66
C ILE A 67 2.55 2.27 -19.24
N LYS A 68 2.04 3.04 -20.20
CA LYS A 68 1.05 4.09 -19.92
C LYS A 68 -0.19 3.54 -19.19
N ARG A 69 -0.69 2.37 -19.61
CA ARG A 69 -1.84 1.73 -18.96
C ARG A 69 -1.55 1.35 -17.50
N TYR A 70 -0.34 0.85 -17.21
CA TYR A 70 0.06 0.54 -15.83
C TYR A 70 0.24 1.78 -14.98
N GLU A 71 0.77 2.87 -15.56
CA GLU A 71 0.88 4.16 -14.87
C GLU A 71 -0.50 4.72 -14.49
N GLU A 72 -1.47 4.67 -15.41
CA GLU A 72 -2.86 5.08 -15.15
C GLU A 72 -3.50 4.22 -14.05
N MET A 73 -3.39 2.88 -14.15
CA MET A 73 -3.91 1.97 -13.11
C MET A 73 -3.26 2.20 -11.74
N LEU A 74 -1.96 2.50 -11.71
CA LEU A 74 -1.25 2.77 -10.46
C LEU A 74 -1.71 4.09 -9.84
N GLN A 75 -1.95 5.11 -10.67
CA GLN A 75 -2.46 6.39 -10.22
C GLN A 75 -3.84 6.27 -9.57
N ASP A 76 -4.76 5.51 -10.19
CA ASP A 76 -6.09 5.26 -9.65
C ASP A 76 -6.01 4.53 -8.29
N LEU A 77 -5.14 3.53 -8.19
CA LEU A 77 -4.93 2.77 -6.95
C LEU A 77 -4.39 3.66 -5.82
N ILE A 78 -3.45 4.57 -6.13
CA ILE A 78 -2.92 5.53 -5.16
C ILE A 78 -4.04 6.45 -4.68
N GLU A 79 -4.84 7.00 -5.59
CA GLU A 79 -5.96 7.89 -5.23
C GLU A 79 -7.00 7.18 -4.36
N GLU A 80 -7.33 5.93 -4.67
CA GLU A 80 -8.23 5.10 -3.85
C GLU A 80 -7.67 4.91 -2.43
N LYS A 81 -6.39 4.55 -2.31
CA LYS A 81 -5.75 4.35 -1.00
C LYS A 81 -5.63 5.63 -0.19
N GLU A 82 -5.40 6.77 -0.82
CA GLU A 82 -5.41 8.07 -0.13
C GLU A 82 -6.79 8.41 0.43
N LYS A 83 -7.86 8.13 -0.34
CA LYS A 83 -9.24 8.32 0.12
C LYS A 83 -9.58 7.39 1.29
N GLU A 84 -9.22 6.12 1.19
CA GLU A 84 -9.40 5.12 2.25
C GLU A 84 -8.69 5.53 3.54
N TYR A 85 -7.41 5.88 3.45
CA TYR A 85 -6.62 6.34 4.59
C TYR A 85 -7.22 7.59 5.24
N LYS A 86 -7.65 8.57 4.43
CA LYS A 86 -8.28 9.79 4.93
C LYS A 86 -9.61 9.51 5.65
N ALA A 87 -10.40 8.55 5.17
CA ALA A 87 -11.63 8.13 5.81
C ALA A 87 -11.34 7.44 7.15
N GLU A 88 -10.38 6.51 7.18
CA GLU A 88 -10.02 5.77 8.39
C GLU A 88 -9.44 6.70 9.47
N MET A 89 -8.58 7.64 9.08
CA MET A 89 -8.06 8.67 10.00
C MET A 89 -9.18 9.49 10.66
N LYS A 90 -10.24 9.84 9.91
CA LYS A 90 -11.41 10.53 10.48
C LYS A 90 -12.19 9.64 11.45
N ARG A 91 -12.36 8.35 11.13
CA ARG A 91 -13.04 7.39 12.01
C ARG A 91 -12.29 7.23 13.33
N VAL A 92 -10.99 6.98 13.26
CA VAL A 92 -10.12 6.87 14.44
C VAL A 92 -10.15 8.15 15.27
N GLN A 93 -10.10 9.33 14.64
CA GLN A 93 -10.19 10.60 15.36
C GLN A 93 -11.50 10.76 16.14
N ILE A 94 -12.64 10.40 15.52
CA ILE A 94 -13.95 10.45 16.19
C ILE A 94 -13.99 9.45 17.35
N GLU A 95 -13.49 8.23 17.14
CA GLU A 95 -13.45 7.20 18.17
C GLU A 95 -12.61 7.63 19.38
N CYS A 96 -11.42 8.19 19.15
CA CYS A 96 -10.56 8.73 20.19
C CYS A 96 -11.24 9.86 20.98
N LYS A 97 -11.93 10.78 20.30
CA LYS A 97 -12.69 11.86 20.97
C LYS A 97 -13.81 11.30 21.84
N ASN A 98 -14.59 10.35 21.33
CA ASN A 98 -15.69 9.74 22.07
C ASN A 98 -15.19 8.97 23.31
N LYS A 99 -14.12 8.19 23.17
CA LYS A 99 -13.48 7.49 24.29
C LYS A 99 -12.96 8.47 25.35
N THR A 100 -12.32 9.55 24.92
CA THR A 100 -11.81 10.59 25.82
C THR A 100 -12.94 11.25 26.62
N MET A 101 -14.03 11.62 25.95
CA MET A 101 -15.20 12.20 26.62
C MET A 101 -15.85 11.22 27.61
N SER A 102 -15.99 9.94 27.22
CA SER A 102 -16.56 8.92 28.10
C SER A 102 -15.71 8.71 29.36
N LEU A 103 -14.37 8.67 29.22
CA LEU A 103 -13.47 8.55 30.36
C LEU A 103 -13.50 9.79 31.25
N ALA A 104 -13.61 10.99 30.68
CA ALA A 104 -13.72 12.23 31.44
C ALA A 104 -14.96 12.24 32.34
N VAL A 105 -16.11 11.80 31.83
CA VAL A 105 -17.35 11.69 32.62
C VAL A 105 -17.20 10.66 33.75
N GLN A 106 -16.63 9.49 33.47
CA GLN A 106 -16.41 8.46 34.49
C GLN A 106 -15.47 8.94 35.62
N LEU A 107 -14.44 9.72 35.26
CA LEU A 107 -13.54 10.33 36.23
C LEU A 107 -14.25 11.36 37.10
N GLU A 108 -15.11 12.21 36.52
CA GLU A 108 -15.90 13.20 37.26
C GLU A 108 -16.86 12.53 38.25
N ASP A 109 -17.58 11.50 37.83
CA ASP A 109 -18.49 10.74 38.70
C ASP A 109 -17.73 10.08 39.87
N THR A 110 -16.60 9.45 39.57
CA THR A 110 -15.74 8.80 40.58
C THR A 110 -15.18 9.82 41.56
N GLN A 111 -14.74 10.99 41.08
CA GLN A 111 -14.24 12.08 41.93
C GLN A 111 -15.34 12.55 42.90
N LYS A 112 -16.57 12.77 42.40
CA LYS A 112 -17.70 13.21 43.21
C LYS A 112 -18.07 12.18 44.28
N GLU A 113 -18.01 10.89 43.97
CA GLU A 113 -18.22 9.82 44.94
C GLU A 113 -17.17 9.84 46.05
N LEU A 114 -15.90 10.01 45.69
CA LEU A 114 -14.80 10.10 46.66
C LEU A 114 -14.94 11.34 47.55
N GLU A 115 -15.28 12.50 46.99
CA GLU A 115 -15.54 13.73 47.76
C GLU A 115 -16.67 13.53 48.78
N ASN A 116 -17.75 12.85 48.40
CA ASN A 116 -18.85 12.51 49.31
C ASN A 116 -18.40 11.57 50.44
N LYS A 117 -17.62 10.54 50.12
CA LYS A 117 -17.06 9.61 51.13
C LYS A 117 -16.12 10.33 52.10
N ILE A 118 -15.24 11.20 51.60
CA ILE A 118 -14.34 12.02 52.43
C ILE A 118 -15.15 12.93 53.36
N LYS A 119 -16.19 13.60 52.84
CA LYS A 119 -17.08 14.45 53.63
C LYS A 119 -17.76 13.66 54.76
N PHE A 120 -18.20 12.44 54.47
CA PHE A 120 -18.77 11.55 55.48
C PHE A 120 -17.75 11.16 56.56
N ILE A 121 -16.55 10.72 56.17
CA ILE A 121 -15.47 10.36 57.10
C ILE A 121 -15.11 11.53 58.01
N ARG A 122 -14.97 12.74 57.45
CA ARG A 122 -14.71 13.97 58.23
C ARG A 122 -15.77 14.20 59.32
N LYS A 123 -17.05 13.97 59.01
CA LYS A 123 -18.13 14.07 60.01
C LYS A 123 -17.99 13.02 61.11
N GLN A 124 -17.67 11.77 60.76
CA GLN A 124 -17.46 10.70 61.73
C GLN A 124 -16.26 10.98 62.64
N MET A 125 -15.16 11.50 62.09
CA MET A 125 -13.98 11.88 62.88
C MET A 125 -14.32 12.90 63.98
N ILE A 126 -15.13 13.92 63.67
CA ILE A 126 -15.55 14.93 64.64
C ILE A 126 -16.37 14.28 65.78
N VAL A 127 -17.30 13.37 65.43
CA VAL A 127 -18.12 12.66 66.43
C VAL A 127 -17.26 11.79 67.33
N ILE A 128 -16.32 11.02 66.76
CA ILE A 128 -15.40 10.17 67.51
C ILE A 128 -14.51 11.01 68.43
N GLN A 129 -13.99 12.14 67.95
CA GLN A 129 -13.17 13.04 68.75
C GLN A 129 -13.97 13.59 69.95
N ALA A 130 -15.19 14.11 69.72
CA ALA A 130 -16.05 14.61 70.79
C ALA A 130 -16.43 13.52 71.80
N PHE A 131 -16.66 12.29 71.34
CA PHE A 131 -16.92 11.14 72.20
C PHE A 131 -15.71 10.82 73.09
N ASN A 132 -14.52 10.73 72.51
CA ASN A 132 -13.27 10.44 73.22
C ASN A 132 -12.95 11.52 74.27
N GLU A 133 -13.16 12.80 73.95
CA GLU A 133 -12.99 13.92 74.90
C GLU A 133 -13.92 13.77 76.12
N ARG A 134 -15.21 13.47 75.90
CA ARG A 134 -16.16 13.23 77.00
C ARG A 134 -15.78 12.00 77.83
N PHE A 135 -15.33 10.93 77.18
CA PHE A 135 -14.92 9.71 77.86
C PHE A 135 -13.66 9.94 78.73
N GLY A 136 -12.67 10.68 78.23
CA GLY A 136 -11.49 11.07 79.02
C GLY A 136 -11.81 11.92 80.25
N GLN A 137 -12.80 12.83 80.15
CA GLN A 137 -13.27 13.61 81.30
C GLN A 137 -13.95 12.76 82.39
N LEU A 138 -14.60 11.66 82.02
CA LEU A 138 -15.21 10.72 82.97
C LEU A 138 -14.14 9.92 83.73
N GLY A 139 -13.08 9.46 83.06
CA GLY A 139 -11.97 8.74 83.70
C GLY A 139 -11.22 9.56 84.75
N LEU A 140 -11.04 10.87 84.54
CA LEU A 140 -10.40 11.78 85.50
C LEU A 140 -11.27 12.11 86.74
N LYS A 141 -12.60 11.97 86.64
CA LYS A 141 -13.51 12.18 87.78
C LYS A 141 -13.51 11.00 88.76
N THR A 142 -13.31 9.78 88.25
CA THR A 142 -13.26 8.57 89.07
C THR A 142 -11.98 8.42 89.89
N GLU A 143 -10.85 8.97 89.46
CA GLU A 143 -9.59 8.92 90.25
C GLU A 143 -9.53 9.94 91.40
N LYS A 144 -10.18 11.11 91.28
CA LYS A 144 -10.15 12.16 92.32
C LYS A 144 -11.13 11.94 93.48
N GLN A 145 -11.88 10.83 93.49
CA GLN A 145 -12.92 10.53 94.48
C GLN A 145 -12.63 9.30 95.36
N THR A 146 -11.38 8.85 95.47
CA THR A 146 -11.01 7.94 96.57
C THR A 146 -10.49 8.76 97.75
N PRO A 147 -11.26 8.94 98.84
CA PRO A 147 -10.71 9.47 100.07
C PRO A 147 -9.88 8.34 100.69
N TYR A 148 -8.57 8.56 100.82
CA TYR A 148 -7.77 7.76 101.73
C TYR A 148 -8.30 7.99 103.15
N HIS A 149 -9.07 7.04 103.66
CA HIS A 149 -9.37 6.92 105.09
C HIS A 149 -8.27 6.12 105.76
N HIS A 150 -7.40 6.80 106.50
CA HIS A 150 -6.70 6.26 107.66
C HIS A 150 -6.62 7.32 108.75
#